data_AF-A0A2D0NBR3-F1
#
_entry.id   AF-A0A2D0NBR3-F1
#
_cell.length_a   1.000
_cell.length_b   1.000
_cell.length_c   1.000
_cell.angle_alpha   90.00
_cell.angle_beta   90.00
_cell.angle_gamma   90.00
#
_symmetry.space_group_name_H-M   'P 1'
#
loop_
_entity.id
_entity.type
_entity.pdbx_description
1 polymer ?
#
loop_
_entity_poly.entity_id
_entity_poly.type
_entity_poly.pdbx_seq_one_letter_code
_entity_poly.pdbx_strand_id
1 'polypeptide(L)'
;MHLNLFNPFRSHKTAFAGLSAWVMAFLMLMFTPASGQEARTNNAPFNVLLISVDDLKDWVGYLGGYEGKVYTPNLDRLAAAGVAFTNAHTSATVCCPSRNAMMLGKRPSTTGLYDNNQWWKATLPEEISMPQYFKEHGYYTAGAGKVFHHTPGNNPPCSWDEFQDQVFDDPWNFAEWSAERYFLTYGYRGPIVPFPDWKPLNGLFPHNAELDWGPIPDKAPEDYGDVAAVNFATDFLTQPHEKPWFLAVGTYRPHLPWHVPQAYFDRYPLDEIVLPSIREDDLNDVPAAGKKLALATAREFEKIAAAGKWREAIQAYLASITFADEQVGAILNALEASSYRENTIVVLWSDHGWHLGSKQHWHKQTLWEECTRIPFIVRTPGITPADERCPQPVDMVNVFPTLVELCGLPEKADLDGHSLAPLLREPTAAWPYPAISEIKTGNMAVRSSDWRYIRYHDGTEEFYNRKTDPHEWTNLIGDPRYAEIIEQHRKWIPDTFAEPVPGKNSFLFDPYAYSFLHKETKVFIDGKK
;
A
#
# COMPACT_ATOMS: atom_id res chain seq x y z
N MET A 1 -30.17 -5.86 -70.71
CA MET A 1 -30.18 -7.29 -71.11
C MET A 1 -31.04 -8.02 -70.08
N HIS A 2 -32.35 -8.19 -70.24
CA HIS A 2 -33.06 -8.96 -71.28
C HIS A 2 -32.37 -10.31 -71.51
N LEU A 3 -32.98 -11.49 -71.43
CA LEU A 3 -34.39 -11.93 -71.48
C LEU A 3 -34.34 -13.45 -71.07
N ASN A 4 -35.24 -13.97 -70.22
CA ASN A 4 -36.50 -14.68 -70.61
C ASN A 4 -36.28 -16.21 -70.77
N LEU A 5 -37.15 -17.15 -70.34
CA LEU A 5 -38.46 -17.48 -70.94
C LEU A 5 -39.21 -18.60 -70.15
N PHE A 6 -40.54 -18.44 -70.00
CA PHE A 6 -41.68 -19.42 -70.05
C PHE A 6 -41.79 -20.59 -69.02
N ASN A 7 -42.82 -20.74 -68.14
CA ASN A 7 -44.31 -20.94 -68.26
C ASN A 7 -44.70 -22.34 -68.84
N PRO A 8 -45.92 -22.96 -68.69
CA PRO A 8 -47.11 -22.82 -67.79
C PRO A 8 -47.74 -24.18 -67.29
N PHE A 9 -48.95 -24.09 -66.68
CA PHE A 9 -50.08 -25.08 -66.53
C PHE A 9 -50.26 -25.82 -65.18
N ARG A 10 -51.30 -25.55 -64.36
CA ARG A 10 -52.77 -25.90 -64.41
C ARG A 10 -53.10 -27.39 -64.12
N SER A 11 -53.66 -27.69 -62.95
CA SER A 11 -55.03 -28.26 -62.78
C SER A 11 -55.23 -29.13 -61.51
N HIS A 12 -56.40 -28.88 -60.89
CA HIS A 12 -57.35 -29.75 -60.16
C HIS A 12 -56.96 -30.82 -59.12
N LYS A 13 -57.43 -30.53 -57.89
CA LYS A 13 -58.36 -31.28 -57.00
C LYS A 13 -58.13 -32.78 -56.77
N THR A 14 -57.96 -33.12 -55.48
CA THR A 14 -58.54 -34.19 -54.61
C THR A 14 -57.45 -34.59 -53.60
N ALA A 15 -57.63 -35.10 -52.39
CA ALA A 15 -58.68 -35.24 -51.38
C ALA A 15 -58.00 -36.05 -50.23
N PHE A 16 -58.53 -35.97 -49.01
CA PHE A 16 -58.28 -36.89 -47.86
C PHE A 16 -56.95 -36.87 -47.11
N ALA A 17 -57.07 -36.37 -45.87
CA ALA A 17 -56.77 -37.02 -44.58
C ALA A 17 -55.36 -37.56 -44.25
N GLY A 18 -54.85 -37.05 -43.12
CA GLY A 18 -54.03 -37.82 -42.17
C GLY A 18 -52.63 -37.27 -41.97
N LEU A 19 -52.32 -36.93 -40.70
CA LEU A 19 -51.00 -36.83 -40.04
C LEU A 19 -49.89 -36.13 -40.86
N SER A 20 -49.32 -35.02 -40.41
CA SER A 20 -48.48 -34.96 -39.22
C SER A 20 -48.02 -33.52 -38.96
N ALA A 21 -47.71 -33.26 -37.70
CA ALA A 21 -47.21 -31.99 -37.19
C ALA A 21 -45.90 -31.54 -37.85
N TRP A 22 -45.57 -30.25 -37.61
CA TRP A 22 -44.29 -29.57 -37.82
C TRP A 22 -44.10 -28.84 -39.16
N VAL A 23 -44.77 -27.69 -39.34
CA VAL A 23 -44.11 -26.43 -39.77
C VAL A 23 -45.01 -25.25 -39.31
N MET A 24 -44.92 -24.88 -38.03
CA MET A 24 -45.38 -23.59 -37.49
C MET A 24 -44.45 -23.24 -36.33
N ALA A 25 -43.18 -23.04 -36.66
CA ALA A 25 -42.15 -22.63 -35.72
C ALA A 25 -41.06 -21.90 -36.50
N PHE A 26 -41.31 -20.67 -36.96
CA PHE A 26 -40.21 -19.80 -37.38
C PHE A 26 -40.47 -18.29 -37.29
N LEU A 27 -41.41 -17.83 -36.46
CA LEU A 27 -41.68 -16.39 -36.27
C LEU A 27 -42.16 -16.05 -34.84
N MET A 28 -41.61 -16.72 -33.83
CA MET A 28 -41.66 -16.29 -32.43
C MET A 28 -40.40 -16.77 -31.72
N LEU A 29 -39.34 -15.95 -31.72
CA LEU A 29 -38.27 -16.07 -30.74
C LEU A 29 -37.49 -14.76 -30.66
N MET A 30 -37.33 -14.32 -29.41
CA MET A 30 -36.35 -13.34 -28.92
C MET A 30 -36.84 -11.89 -28.79
N PHE A 31 -38.04 -11.70 -28.21
CA PHE A 31 -38.12 -10.78 -27.08
C PHE A 31 -38.02 -11.64 -25.81
N THR A 32 -36.79 -12.04 -25.48
CA THR A 32 -36.49 -12.27 -24.06
C THR A 32 -36.74 -10.93 -23.38
N PRO A 33 -37.59 -10.84 -22.34
CA PRO A 33 -37.46 -9.69 -21.47
C PRO A 33 -35.99 -9.69 -21.06
N ALA A 34 -35.30 -8.56 -21.24
CA ALA A 34 -34.04 -8.34 -20.57
C ALA A 34 -34.32 -8.75 -19.12
N SER A 35 -33.77 -9.89 -18.69
CA SER A 35 -33.71 -10.20 -17.28
C SER A 35 -33.03 -8.97 -16.73
N GLY A 36 -33.79 -8.14 -16.02
CA GLY A 36 -33.19 -7.12 -15.20
C GLY A 36 -32.07 -7.82 -14.47
N GLN A 37 -30.89 -7.21 -14.45
CA GLN A 37 -30.02 -7.44 -13.31
C GLN A 37 -30.89 -7.14 -12.10
N GLU A 38 -31.51 -8.18 -11.54
CA GLU A 38 -31.83 -8.20 -10.14
C GLU A 38 -30.49 -7.89 -9.51
N ALA A 39 -30.38 -6.65 -9.00
CA ALA A 39 -29.32 -6.29 -8.09
C ALA A 39 -29.33 -7.41 -7.05
N ARG A 40 -28.30 -8.26 -7.06
CA ARG A 40 -28.20 -9.34 -6.10
C ARG A 40 -28.18 -8.67 -4.73
N THR A 41 -29.31 -8.71 -4.03
CA THR A 41 -29.41 -8.49 -2.59
C THR A 41 -28.82 -9.72 -1.89
N ASN A 42 -27.59 -10.09 -2.23
CA ASN A 42 -26.91 -11.14 -1.50
C ASN A 42 -26.45 -10.48 -0.20
N ASN A 43 -27.24 -10.67 0.86
CA ASN A 43 -26.93 -10.29 2.24
C ASN A 43 -25.68 -11.02 2.81
N ALA A 44 -24.85 -11.60 1.95
CA ALA A 44 -23.62 -12.26 2.34
C ALA A 44 -22.57 -11.18 2.69
N PRO A 45 -21.89 -11.31 3.84
CA PRO A 45 -20.83 -10.38 4.21
C PRO A 45 -19.74 -10.35 3.14
N PHE A 46 -19.16 -9.18 2.89
CA PHE A 46 -18.01 -9.04 1.99
C PHE A 46 -16.79 -9.74 2.58
N ASN A 47 -16.02 -10.37 1.70
CA ASN A 47 -14.63 -10.70 1.99
C ASN A 47 -13.76 -9.45 1.84
N VAL A 48 -12.60 -9.43 2.49
CA VAL A 48 -11.64 -8.33 2.40
C VAL A 48 -10.28 -8.86 1.98
N LEU A 49 -9.78 -8.39 0.83
CA LEU A 49 -8.40 -8.54 0.39
C LEU A 49 -7.67 -7.21 0.56
N LEU A 50 -6.75 -7.16 1.51
CA LEU A 50 -5.90 -6.00 1.78
C LEU A 50 -4.50 -6.26 1.22
N ILE A 51 -4.05 -5.43 0.29
CA ILE A 51 -2.75 -5.55 -0.38
C ILE A 51 -1.89 -4.34 0.01
N SER A 52 -0.76 -4.56 0.66
CA SER A 52 0.22 -3.50 0.97
C SER A 52 1.48 -3.66 0.14
N VAL A 53 1.96 -2.57 -0.47
CA VAL A 53 3.24 -2.54 -1.19
C VAL A 53 4.20 -1.59 -0.48
N ASP A 54 5.29 -2.11 0.06
CA ASP A 54 6.21 -1.39 0.93
C ASP A 54 7.08 -0.37 0.17
N ASP A 55 7.18 0.86 0.67
CA ASP A 55 8.00 1.94 0.10
C ASP A 55 7.64 2.36 -1.35
N LEU A 56 6.40 2.11 -1.80
CA LEU A 56 5.92 2.46 -3.13
C LEU A 56 5.41 3.91 -3.17
N LYS A 57 6.18 4.79 -3.82
CA LYS A 57 5.75 6.18 -4.09
C LYS A 57 4.73 6.28 -5.22
N ASP A 58 4.29 7.49 -5.53
CA ASP A 58 3.35 7.81 -6.61
C ASP A 58 3.86 7.58 -8.06
N TRP A 59 4.97 6.86 -8.22
CA TRP A 59 5.53 6.45 -9.51
C TRP A 59 4.83 5.21 -10.05
N VAL A 60 3.51 5.33 -10.22
CA VAL A 60 2.62 4.30 -10.78
C VAL A 60 1.79 4.92 -11.89
N GLY A 61 1.39 4.12 -12.88
CA GLY A 61 0.75 4.59 -14.12
C GLY A 61 -0.45 5.50 -13.88
N TYR A 62 -1.39 5.09 -13.02
CA TYR A 62 -2.59 5.90 -12.76
C TYR A 62 -2.29 7.22 -12.03
N LEU A 63 -1.21 7.34 -11.24
CA LEU A 63 -0.85 8.59 -10.57
C LEU A 63 0.05 9.49 -11.42
N GLY A 64 0.80 8.91 -12.37
CA GLY A 64 1.66 9.66 -13.27
C GLY A 64 2.77 10.46 -12.59
N GLY A 65 3.24 10.02 -11.41
CA GLY A 65 4.26 10.75 -10.64
C GLY A 65 5.67 10.69 -11.21
N TYR A 66 5.93 9.79 -12.17
CA TYR A 66 7.20 9.69 -12.88
C TYR A 66 7.06 10.30 -14.28
N GLU A 67 7.97 11.21 -14.65
CA GLU A 67 7.98 11.86 -15.97
C GLU A 67 8.32 10.89 -17.10
N GLY A 68 9.12 9.85 -16.79
CA GLY A 68 9.45 8.78 -17.71
C GLY A 68 8.36 7.70 -17.77
N LYS A 69 8.73 6.54 -18.32
CA LYS A 69 7.84 5.38 -18.36
C LYS A 69 8.00 4.52 -17.11
N VAL A 70 6.89 4.10 -16.51
CA VAL A 70 6.83 3.07 -15.47
C VAL A 70 5.82 2.01 -15.87
N TYR A 71 6.14 0.74 -15.63
CA TYR A 71 5.30 -0.40 -16.02
C TYR A 71 4.53 -0.92 -14.79
N THR A 72 3.28 -0.48 -14.63
CA THR A 72 2.37 -0.97 -13.58
C THR A 72 0.98 -1.35 -14.10
N PRO A 73 0.88 -2.23 -15.12
CA PRO A 73 -0.40 -2.55 -15.76
C PRO A 73 -1.43 -3.19 -14.81
N ASN A 74 -1.00 -3.87 -13.74
CA ASN A 74 -1.94 -4.51 -12.81
C ASN A 74 -2.52 -3.52 -11.80
N LEU A 75 -1.72 -2.59 -11.30
CA LEU A 75 -2.21 -1.47 -10.50
C LEU A 75 -3.14 -0.58 -11.32
N ASP A 76 -2.80 -0.29 -12.58
CA ASP A 76 -3.65 0.50 -13.48
C ASP A 76 -4.97 -0.22 -13.78
N ARG A 77 -4.93 -1.55 -13.96
CA ARG A 77 -6.14 -2.37 -14.10
C ARG A 77 -7.01 -2.35 -12.85
N LEU A 78 -6.41 -2.40 -11.65
CA LEU A 78 -7.17 -2.28 -10.40
C LEU A 78 -7.77 -0.89 -10.24
N ALA A 79 -7.03 0.17 -10.59
CA ALA A 79 -7.51 1.54 -10.60
C ALA A 79 -8.71 1.70 -11.53
N ALA A 80 -8.67 1.14 -12.73
CA ALA A 80 -9.79 1.13 -13.68
C ALA A 80 -11.00 0.31 -13.19
N ALA A 81 -10.81 -0.63 -12.26
CA ALA A 81 -11.86 -1.49 -11.74
C ALA A 81 -12.52 -0.96 -10.45
N GLY A 82 -12.03 0.15 -9.88
CA GLY A 82 -12.53 0.72 -8.63
C GLY A 82 -12.36 2.23 -8.58
N VAL A 83 -12.22 2.76 -7.36
CA VAL A 83 -11.92 4.17 -7.12
C VAL A 83 -10.44 4.32 -6.81
N ALA A 84 -9.74 5.10 -7.63
CA ALA A 84 -8.34 5.44 -7.45
C ALA A 84 -8.20 6.81 -6.75
N PHE A 85 -7.60 6.84 -5.57
CA PHE A 85 -7.41 8.09 -4.84
C PHE A 85 -6.13 8.78 -5.32
N THR A 86 -6.24 10.04 -5.75
CA THR A 86 -5.09 10.79 -6.30
C THR A 86 -4.40 11.68 -5.27
N ASN A 87 -4.98 11.80 -4.07
CA ASN A 87 -4.49 12.62 -2.94
C ASN A 87 -4.54 11.79 -1.63
N ALA A 88 -4.08 10.54 -1.70
CA ALA A 88 -3.95 9.67 -0.54
C ALA A 88 -2.57 9.80 0.08
N HIS A 89 -2.52 9.86 1.41
CA HIS A 89 -1.29 10.01 2.16
C HIS A 89 -1.12 8.94 3.25
N THR A 90 0.12 8.61 3.54
CA THR A 90 0.45 7.80 4.71
C THR A 90 0.15 8.56 6.01
N SER A 91 -0.28 7.84 7.03
CA SER A 91 -0.42 8.40 8.38
C SER A 91 0.93 8.66 9.06
N ALA A 92 2.01 8.00 8.61
CA ALA A 92 3.35 8.22 9.14
C ALA A 92 4.46 7.85 8.15
N THR A 93 5.57 8.58 8.12
CA THR A 93 6.59 8.40 7.08
C THR A 93 7.67 7.39 7.45
N VAL A 94 7.29 6.37 8.21
CA VAL A 94 8.13 5.26 8.71
C VAL A 94 7.26 4.00 8.75
N CYS A 95 7.79 2.84 8.33
CA CYS A 95 7.02 1.60 8.17
C CYS A 95 6.17 1.20 9.38
N CYS A 96 6.78 1.02 10.56
CA CYS A 96 6.07 0.51 11.74
C CYS A 96 4.98 1.48 12.22
N PRO A 97 5.26 2.79 12.42
CA PRO A 97 4.22 3.77 12.72
C PRO A 97 3.09 3.81 11.68
N SER A 98 3.42 3.77 10.37
CA SER A 98 2.42 3.82 9.30
C SER A 98 1.48 2.61 9.35
N ARG A 99 2.08 1.42 9.40
CA ARG A 99 1.36 0.14 9.41
C ARG A 99 0.56 -0.03 10.67
N ASN A 100 1.09 0.35 11.82
CA ASN A 100 0.31 0.37 13.06
C ASN A 100 -0.84 1.38 12.97
N ALA A 101 -0.63 2.55 12.38
CA ALA A 101 -1.71 3.53 12.26
C ALA A 101 -2.87 3.03 11.40
N MET A 102 -2.54 2.36 10.29
CA MET A 102 -3.53 1.73 9.42
C MET A 102 -4.25 0.56 10.13
N MET A 103 -3.48 -0.33 10.77
CA MET A 103 -4.01 -1.55 11.37
C MET A 103 -4.72 -1.32 12.72
N LEU A 104 -4.34 -0.32 13.50
CA LEU A 104 -5.02 0.05 14.75
C LEU A 104 -6.07 1.13 14.52
N GLY A 105 -6.03 1.81 13.38
CA GLY A 105 -6.87 2.97 13.06
C GLY A 105 -6.62 4.16 14.00
N LYS A 106 -5.40 4.26 14.53
CA LYS A 106 -4.98 5.27 15.51
C LYS A 106 -3.64 5.88 15.11
N ARG A 107 -3.50 7.20 15.22
CA ARG A 107 -2.30 7.94 14.81
C ARG A 107 -1.12 7.68 15.75
N PRO A 108 0.13 7.94 15.30
CA PRO A 108 1.28 7.95 16.20
C PRO A 108 1.08 8.91 17.39
N SER A 109 0.51 10.09 17.16
CA SER A 109 0.15 11.08 18.18
C SER A 109 -0.86 10.56 19.22
N THR A 110 -1.65 9.53 18.91
CA THR A 110 -2.57 8.86 19.84
C THR A 110 -1.91 7.70 20.56
N THR A 111 -1.06 6.93 19.86
CA THR A 111 -0.54 5.64 20.34
C THR A 111 0.85 5.72 20.98
N GLY A 112 1.62 6.76 20.68
CA GLY A 112 3.04 6.85 21.06
C GLY A 112 3.99 6.00 20.20
N LEU A 113 3.48 5.37 19.14
CA LEU A 113 4.24 4.52 18.21
C LEU A 113 4.84 5.36 17.07
N TYR A 114 6.07 5.85 17.27
CA TYR A 114 6.76 6.76 16.37
C TYR A 114 7.97 6.15 15.62
N ASP A 115 8.38 4.91 15.93
CA ASP A 115 9.62 4.32 15.41
C ASP A 115 9.52 2.82 15.06
N ASN A 116 10.35 2.35 14.12
CA ASN A 116 10.47 0.93 13.75
C ASN A 116 10.96 0.04 14.90
N ASN A 117 11.62 0.62 15.90
CA ASN A 117 12.11 -0.05 17.09
C ASN A 117 11.05 -0.14 18.21
N GLN A 118 9.76 -0.07 17.91
CA GLN A 118 8.69 -0.26 18.89
C GLN A 118 7.78 -1.44 18.51
N TRP A 119 7.27 -2.16 19.50
CA TRP A 119 6.27 -3.21 19.33
C TRP A 119 4.93 -2.71 19.82
N TRP A 120 3.93 -2.66 18.93
CA TRP A 120 2.60 -2.20 19.30
C TRP A 120 1.99 -3.10 20.37
N LYS A 121 2.01 -4.43 20.19
CA LYS A 121 1.33 -5.34 21.13
C LYS A 121 1.96 -5.37 22.52
N ALA A 122 3.29 -5.19 22.61
CA ALA A 122 4.00 -5.15 23.87
C ALA A 122 3.75 -3.86 24.67
N THR A 123 3.44 -2.77 23.98
CA THR A 123 3.29 -1.43 24.57
C THR A 123 1.84 -1.01 24.75
N LEU A 124 0.95 -1.56 23.92
CA LEU A 124 -0.48 -1.30 23.90
C LEU A 124 -1.25 -2.64 23.87
N PRO A 125 -1.15 -3.47 24.92
CA PRO A 125 -1.69 -4.83 24.90
C PRO A 125 -3.22 -4.90 24.79
N GLU A 126 -3.93 -3.84 25.20
CA GLU A 126 -5.39 -3.75 25.15
C GLU A 126 -5.91 -3.28 23.78
N GLU A 127 -5.03 -2.81 22.89
CA GLU A 127 -5.43 -2.36 21.56
C GLU A 127 -5.76 -3.55 20.66
N ILE A 128 -6.86 -3.41 19.91
CA ILE A 128 -7.38 -4.42 18.99
C ILE A 128 -7.09 -3.96 17.57
N SER A 129 -6.28 -4.75 16.86
CA SER A 129 -5.98 -4.49 15.45
C SER A 129 -7.17 -4.81 14.55
N MET A 130 -7.17 -4.27 13.34
CA MET A 130 -8.14 -4.54 12.29
C MET A 130 -8.32 -6.03 12.03
N PRO A 131 -7.27 -6.82 11.76
CA PRO A 131 -7.46 -8.27 11.59
C PRO A 131 -8.00 -8.93 12.86
N GLN A 132 -7.53 -8.58 14.06
CA GLN A 132 -8.10 -9.12 15.31
C GLN A 132 -9.60 -8.79 15.45
N TYR A 133 -9.99 -7.55 15.15
CA TYR A 133 -11.38 -7.10 15.21
C TYR A 133 -12.27 -7.90 14.27
N PHE A 134 -11.82 -8.11 13.03
CA PHE A 134 -12.53 -8.95 12.06
C PHE A 134 -12.67 -10.39 12.56
N LYS A 135 -11.59 -10.96 13.12
CA LYS A 135 -11.59 -12.31 13.70
C LYS A 135 -12.62 -12.46 14.82
N GLU A 136 -12.67 -11.51 15.74
CA GLU A 136 -13.63 -11.47 16.85
C GLU A 136 -15.09 -11.34 16.38
N HIS A 137 -15.30 -10.84 15.16
CA HIS A 137 -16.62 -10.68 14.54
C HIS A 137 -16.92 -11.75 13.47
N GLY A 138 -16.28 -12.91 13.58
CA GLY A 138 -16.67 -14.11 12.83
C GLY A 138 -15.98 -14.29 11.48
N TYR A 139 -15.01 -13.43 11.13
CA TYR A 139 -14.19 -13.64 9.95
C TYR A 139 -13.09 -14.68 10.22
N TYR A 140 -12.71 -15.40 9.17
CA TYR A 140 -11.42 -16.07 9.12
C TYR A 140 -10.34 -15.06 8.73
N THR A 141 -9.23 -15.04 9.44
CA THR A 141 -8.19 -14.01 9.27
C THR A 141 -6.87 -14.63 8.86
N ALA A 142 -6.40 -14.27 7.68
CA ALA A 142 -5.15 -14.77 7.12
C ALA A 142 -4.23 -13.60 6.77
N GLY A 143 -2.92 -13.81 6.90
CA GLY A 143 -1.94 -12.81 6.50
C GLY A 143 -0.68 -13.40 5.88
N ALA A 144 -0.01 -12.63 5.01
CA ALA A 144 1.26 -13.03 4.44
C ALA A 144 2.19 -11.85 4.17
N GLY A 145 3.49 -12.07 4.38
CA GLY A 145 4.53 -11.09 4.08
C GLY A 145 4.55 -9.90 5.04
N LYS A 146 4.82 -8.71 4.53
CA LYS A 146 4.95 -7.49 5.33
C LYS A 146 3.62 -6.77 5.45
N VAL A 147 2.76 -7.25 6.36
CA VAL A 147 1.47 -6.61 6.71
C VAL A 147 1.68 -5.52 7.77
N PHE A 148 2.05 -5.93 8.99
CA PHE A 148 2.73 -5.06 9.93
C PHE A 148 4.22 -4.94 9.56
N HIS A 149 4.99 -4.17 10.33
CA HIS A 149 6.43 -4.10 10.12
C HIS A 149 7.09 -5.49 10.27
N HIS A 150 8.00 -5.82 9.37
CA HIS A 150 8.48 -7.19 9.10
C HIS A 150 9.17 -7.89 10.27
N THR A 151 9.60 -7.11 11.27
CA THR A 151 10.33 -7.65 12.41
C THR A 151 9.45 -8.53 13.29
N PRO A 152 9.99 -9.58 13.91
CA PRO A 152 9.20 -10.45 14.76
C PRO A 152 8.53 -9.71 15.92
N GLY A 153 7.38 -10.20 16.39
CA GLY A 153 6.61 -9.57 17.47
C GLY A 153 5.56 -8.54 17.01
N ASN A 154 5.45 -8.25 15.70
CA ASN A 154 4.46 -7.33 15.16
C ASN A 154 3.18 -7.98 14.60
N ASN A 155 3.21 -9.28 14.30
CA ASN A 155 2.04 -10.05 13.84
C ASN A 155 1.59 -11.02 14.94
N PRO A 156 0.81 -10.57 15.96
CA PRO A 156 0.43 -11.45 17.06
C PRO A 156 -0.59 -12.51 16.65
N PRO A 157 -0.54 -13.73 17.20
CA PRO A 157 -1.48 -14.79 16.87
C PRO A 157 -2.95 -14.46 17.19
N CYS A 158 -3.24 -13.50 18.07
CA CYS A 158 -4.61 -13.03 18.27
C CYS A 158 -5.19 -12.34 17.03
N SER A 159 -4.36 -11.80 16.14
CA SER A 159 -4.79 -11.15 14.90
C SER A 159 -5.06 -12.13 13.76
N TRP A 160 -4.52 -13.36 13.80
CA TRP A 160 -4.46 -14.22 12.62
C TRP A 160 -4.84 -15.67 12.95
N ASP A 161 -5.67 -16.30 12.13
CA ASP A 161 -5.86 -17.76 12.12
C ASP A 161 -4.70 -18.47 11.42
N GLU A 162 -4.16 -17.84 10.37
CA GLU A 162 -2.99 -18.31 9.63
C GLU A 162 -2.12 -17.13 9.22
N PHE A 163 -0.79 -17.28 9.30
CA PHE A 163 0.12 -16.22 8.88
C PHE A 163 1.41 -16.78 8.26
N GLN A 164 1.72 -16.34 7.04
CA GLN A 164 3.00 -16.60 6.38
C GLN A 164 3.96 -15.43 6.60
N ASP A 165 5.08 -15.72 7.25
CA ASP A 165 6.11 -14.73 7.54
C ASP A 165 6.82 -14.22 6.27
N GLN A 166 7.28 -12.96 6.31
CA GLN A 166 8.07 -12.37 5.21
C GLN A 166 9.34 -13.19 4.94
N VAL A 167 9.58 -13.53 3.67
CA VAL A 167 10.85 -14.13 3.25
C VAL A 167 11.76 -13.03 2.72
N PHE A 168 13.02 -13.01 3.15
CA PHE A 168 14.02 -12.04 2.70
C PHE A 168 14.89 -12.63 1.61
N ASP A 169 15.23 -11.82 0.62
CA ASP A 169 16.07 -12.24 -0.51
C ASP A 169 17.56 -12.29 -0.16
N ASP A 170 17.93 -11.59 0.91
CA ASP A 170 19.26 -11.17 1.27
C ASP A 170 19.61 -11.63 2.70
N PRO A 171 19.67 -12.95 2.98
CA PRO A 171 19.94 -13.46 4.34
C PRO A 171 21.30 -13.03 4.91
N TRP A 172 22.23 -12.61 4.04
CA TRP A 172 23.53 -12.06 4.41
C TRP A 172 23.50 -10.57 4.76
N ASN A 173 22.39 -9.85 4.54
CA ASN A 173 22.38 -8.38 4.64
C ASN A 173 22.79 -7.84 6.02
N PHE A 174 22.72 -8.69 7.03
CA PHE A 174 23.04 -8.36 8.42
C PHE A 174 24.20 -9.20 8.96
N ALA A 175 25.12 -9.62 8.09
CA ALA A 175 26.30 -10.39 8.43
C ALA A 175 27.13 -9.78 9.58
N GLU A 176 27.11 -8.45 9.71
CA GLU A 176 27.87 -7.71 10.71
C GLU A 176 27.09 -7.43 12.02
N TRP A 177 25.83 -7.85 12.12
CA TRP A 177 25.01 -7.58 13.30
C TRP A 177 25.34 -8.53 14.45
N SER A 178 25.14 -8.06 15.69
CA SER A 178 25.15 -8.95 16.85
C SER A 178 23.99 -9.95 16.77
N ALA A 179 24.18 -11.14 17.33
CA ALA A 179 23.13 -12.15 17.41
C ALA A 179 21.84 -11.61 18.08
N GLU A 180 21.99 -10.76 19.11
CA GLU A 180 20.85 -10.09 19.77
C GLU A 180 20.10 -9.15 18.82
N ARG A 181 20.82 -8.28 18.09
CA ARG A 181 20.21 -7.34 17.14
C ARG A 181 19.54 -8.10 15.99
N TYR A 182 20.20 -9.12 15.46
CA TYR A 182 19.65 -10.00 14.43
C TYR A 182 18.37 -10.67 14.91
N PHE A 183 18.37 -11.24 16.11
CA PHE A 183 17.18 -11.88 16.69
C PHE A 183 16.01 -10.92 16.86
N LEU A 184 16.23 -9.72 17.41
CA LEU A 184 15.16 -8.74 17.64
C LEU A 184 14.55 -8.15 16.35
N THR A 185 15.25 -8.30 15.22
CA THR A 185 14.85 -7.68 13.95
C THR A 185 14.43 -8.71 12.89
N TYR A 186 15.07 -9.89 12.88
CA TYR A 186 14.90 -10.94 11.88
C TYR A 186 14.87 -12.36 12.49
N GLY A 187 14.83 -12.46 13.83
CA GLY A 187 14.83 -13.74 14.55
C GLY A 187 13.73 -14.69 14.05
N TYR A 188 14.00 -15.99 14.16
CA TYR A 188 13.22 -17.14 13.64
C TYR A 188 13.54 -17.59 12.22
N ARG A 189 14.40 -16.88 11.47
CA ARG A 189 14.58 -17.12 10.03
C ARG A 189 15.92 -17.69 9.59
N GLY A 190 16.77 -18.12 10.53
CA GLY A 190 18.04 -18.84 10.25
C GLY A 190 19.29 -18.22 10.90
N PRO A 191 20.46 -18.86 10.76
CA PRO A 191 21.73 -18.32 11.28
C PRO A 191 22.17 -17.08 10.48
N ILE A 192 23.00 -16.23 11.09
CA ILE A 192 23.68 -15.13 10.39
C ILE A 192 24.60 -15.72 9.32
N VAL A 193 24.46 -15.25 8.08
CA VAL A 193 25.24 -15.69 6.92
C VAL A 193 26.27 -14.60 6.55
N PRO A 194 27.54 -14.94 6.24
CA PRO A 194 28.52 -13.95 5.78
C PRO A 194 28.13 -13.35 4.43
N PHE A 195 28.66 -12.17 4.11
CA PHE A 195 28.48 -11.58 2.79
C PHE A 195 29.09 -12.45 1.69
N PRO A 196 28.41 -12.61 0.55
CA PRO A 196 29.00 -13.25 -0.63
C PRO A 196 30.02 -12.33 -1.30
N ASP A 197 31.00 -12.91 -1.99
CA ASP A 197 32.13 -12.19 -2.61
C ASP A 197 31.71 -11.14 -3.65
N TRP A 198 30.54 -11.31 -4.28
CA TRP A 198 30.03 -10.39 -5.29
C TRP A 198 29.35 -9.13 -4.72
N LYS A 199 29.15 -9.04 -3.40
CA LYS A 199 28.45 -7.91 -2.76
C LYS A 199 29.41 -6.73 -2.51
N PRO A 200 28.98 -5.46 -2.70
CA PRO A 200 27.67 -5.03 -3.19
C PRO A 200 27.55 -5.08 -4.72
N LEU A 201 26.34 -5.42 -5.19
CA LEU A 201 26.03 -5.49 -6.63
C LEU A 201 26.09 -4.11 -7.29
N ASN A 202 25.78 -3.05 -6.54
CA ASN A 202 25.86 -1.69 -7.07
C ASN A 202 27.30 -1.16 -7.25
N GLY A 203 28.29 -1.83 -6.64
CA GLY A 203 29.71 -1.46 -6.66
C GLY A 203 30.09 -0.27 -5.77
N LEU A 204 29.23 0.15 -4.84
CA LEU A 204 29.44 1.32 -3.98
C LEU A 204 30.15 0.98 -2.65
N PHE A 205 31.39 1.42 -2.49
CA PHE A 205 32.17 1.27 -1.26
C PHE A 205 32.32 2.58 -0.46
N PRO A 206 32.42 2.53 0.89
CA PRO A 206 32.28 1.34 1.75
C PRO A 206 30.84 0.79 1.70
N HIS A 207 30.71 -0.52 1.90
CA HIS A 207 29.43 -1.21 1.78
C HIS A 207 28.42 -0.67 2.81
N ASN A 208 27.16 -0.52 2.38
CA ASN A 208 26.01 -0.33 3.24
C ASN A 208 25.01 -1.43 2.88
N ALA A 209 24.62 -2.23 3.87
CA ALA A 209 23.72 -3.37 3.75
C ALA A 209 22.46 -3.05 2.94
N GLU A 210 21.71 -2.03 3.37
CA GLU A 210 20.43 -1.68 2.76
C GLU A 210 20.61 -0.96 1.42
N LEU A 211 21.69 -0.18 1.24
CA LEU A 211 21.95 0.53 -0.01
C LEU A 211 22.65 -0.38 -1.04
N ASP A 212 21.89 -1.29 -1.62
CA ASP A 212 22.33 -2.19 -2.69
C ASP A 212 21.23 -2.41 -3.74
N TRP A 213 21.63 -2.75 -4.95
CA TRP A 213 20.70 -3.05 -6.04
C TRP A 213 21.34 -3.90 -7.14
N GLY A 214 20.51 -4.69 -7.80
CA GLY A 214 20.89 -5.58 -8.90
C GLY A 214 20.28 -6.97 -8.73
N PRO A 215 20.29 -7.80 -9.78
CA PRO A 215 19.82 -9.18 -9.67
C PRO A 215 20.77 -10.01 -8.81
N ILE A 216 20.21 -10.82 -7.92
CA ILE A 216 21.00 -11.77 -7.14
C ILE A 216 21.47 -12.89 -8.08
N PRO A 217 22.78 -13.17 -8.16
CA PRO A 217 23.32 -14.23 -9.00
C PRO A 217 22.66 -15.59 -8.70
N ASP A 218 22.37 -16.35 -9.76
CA ASP A 218 21.82 -17.71 -9.71
C ASP A 218 20.50 -17.88 -8.94
N LYS A 219 19.77 -16.78 -8.67
CA LYS A 219 18.47 -16.82 -8.01
C LYS A 219 17.33 -16.86 -9.04
N ALA A 220 16.53 -17.92 -9.00
CA ALA A 220 15.38 -18.06 -9.87
C ALA A 220 14.25 -17.07 -9.48
N PRO A 221 13.45 -16.55 -10.43
CA PRO A 221 12.36 -15.62 -10.13
C PRO A 221 11.38 -16.15 -9.07
N GLU A 222 11.07 -17.43 -9.08
CA GLU A 222 10.17 -18.11 -8.13
C GLU A 222 10.70 -18.16 -6.68
N ASP A 223 12.00 -17.97 -6.47
CA ASP A 223 12.65 -18.03 -5.15
C ASP A 223 12.69 -16.66 -4.45
N TYR A 224 12.18 -15.60 -5.07
CA TYR A 224 12.13 -14.27 -4.47
C TYR A 224 11.11 -14.21 -3.33
N GLY A 225 11.44 -13.49 -2.26
CA GLY A 225 10.70 -13.52 -1.00
C GLY A 225 9.24 -13.08 -1.12
N ASP A 226 8.96 -12.11 -1.98
CA ASP A 226 7.58 -11.67 -2.26
C ASP A 226 6.76 -12.75 -2.97
N VAL A 227 7.38 -13.66 -3.73
CA VAL A 227 6.68 -14.78 -4.38
C VAL A 227 6.13 -15.74 -3.34
N ALA A 228 6.83 -15.94 -2.20
CA ALA A 228 6.32 -16.79 -1.13
C ALA A 228 5.02 -16.24 -0.50
N ALA A 229 4.95 -14.92 -0.26
CA ALA A 229 3.75 -14.28 0.28
C ALA A 229 2.59 -14.29 -0.74
N VAL A 230 2.91 -14.10 -2.03
CA VAL A 230 1.92 -14.17 -3.12
C VAL A 230 1.39 -15.58 -3.29
N ASN A 231 2.24 -16.61 -3.28
CA ASN A 231 1.82 -18.00 -3.40
C ASN A 231 0.86 -18.39 -2.27
N PHE A 232 1.16 -17.98 -1.03
CA PHE A 232 0.24 -18.17 0.09
C PHE A 232 -1.14 -17.54 -0.20
N ALA A 233 -1.16 -16.30 -0.69
CA ALA A 233 -2.40 -15.61 -1.01
C ALA A 233 -3.17 -16.26 -2.17
N THR A 234 -2.48 -16.69 -3.23
CA THR A 234 -3.13 -17.36 -4.36
C THR A 234 -3.69 -18.72 -3.95
N ASP A 235 -2.94 -19.49 -3.14
CA ASP A 235 -3.39 -20.77 -2.62
C ASP A 235 -4.62 -20.57 -1.72
N PHE A 236 -4.60 -19.58 -0.83
CA PHE A 236 -5.75 -19.21 -0.01
C PHE A 236 -6.98 -18.87 -0.87
N LEU A 237 -6.83 -18.05 -1.91
CA LEU A 237 -7.94 -17.61 -2.77
C LEU A 237 -8.54 -18.73 -3.62
N THR A 238 -7.80 -19.82 -3.87
CA THR A 238 -8.29 -20.98 -4.63
C THR A 238 -9.03 -22.00 -3.75
N GLN A 239 -8.93 -21.89 -2.43
CA GLN A 239 -9.58 -22.81 -1.50
C GLN A 239 -11.02 -22.37 -1.16
N PRO A 240 -11.93 -23.32 -0.91
CA PRO A 240 -13.26 -23.02 -0.39
C PRO A 240 -13.19 -22.59 1.09
N HIS A 241 -13.91 -21.54 1.44
CA HIS A 241 -13.98 -20.97 2.78
C HIS A 241 -15.42 -20.95 3.28
N GLU A 242 -15.64 -21.46 4.49
CA GLU A 242 -16.97 -21.50 5.11
C GLU A 242 -17.39 -20.16 5.74
N LYS A 243 -16.40 -19.40 6.23
CA LYS A 243 -16.58 -18.08 6.83
C LYS A 243 -16.23 -16.98 5.83
N PRO A 244 -16.79 -15.76 5.97
CA PRO A 244 -16.17 -14.61 5.32
C PRO A 244 -14.73 -14.45 5.82
N TRP A 245 -13.86 -13.90 4.98
CA TRP A 245 -12.45 -13.83 5.29
C TRP A 245 -11.87 -12.42 5.13
N PHE A 246 -10.84 -12.16 5.93
CA PHE A 246 -9.96 -11.01 5.83
C PHE A 246 -8.56 -11.54 5.53
N LEU A 247 -8.06 -11.28 4.33
CA LEU A 247 -6.74 -11.67 3.87
C LEU A 247 -5.89 -10.42 3.68
N ALA A 248 -4.81 -10.30 4.44
CA ALA A 248 -3.83 -9.22 4.28
C ALA A 248 -2.52 -9.75 3.67
N VAL A 249 -2.08 -9.16 2.56
CA VAL A 249 -0.88 -9.60 1.83
C VAL A 249 0.02 -8.41 1.63
N GLY A 250 1.27 -8.52 2.09
CA GLY A 250 2.25 -7.44 1.97
C GLY A 250 3.49 -7.85 1.19
N THR A 251 3.78 -7.14 0.11
CA THR A 251 5.04 -7.29 -0.62
C THR A 251 6.10 -6.37 -0.03
N TYR A 252 7.35 -6.83 -0.03
CA TYR A 252 8.50 -6.08 0.45
C TYR A 252 9.06 -5.14 -0.60
N ARG A 253 9.02 -5.48 -1.90
CA ARG A 253 9.42 -4.54 -2.94
C ARG A 253 8.35 -3.43 -3.09
N PRO A 254 8.77 -2.19 -3.44
CA PRO A 254 10.13 -1.73 -3.77
C PRO A 254 11.00 -1.23 -2.59
N HIS A 255 10.83 -1.72 -1.35
CA HIS A 255 11.80 -1.43 -0.29
C HIS A 255 13.21 -1.91 -0.66
N LEU A 256 14.22 -1.20 -0.17
CA LEU A 256 15.63 -1.57 -0.29
C LEU A 256 15.97 -2.90 0.42
N PRO A 257 17.04 -3.60 0.02
CA PRO A 257 17.85 -3.38 -1.18
C PRO A 257 17.09 -3.81 -2.45
N TRP A 258 17.28 -3.13 -3.58
CA TRP A 258 16.52 -3.37 -4.83
C TRP A 258 17.03 -4.57 -5.61
N HIS A 259 16.78 -5.75 -5.04
CA HIS A 259 17.07 -7.04 -5.64
C HIS A 259 15.83 -7.62 -6.29
N VAL A 260 15.81 -7.67 -7.62
CA VAL A 260 14.79 -8.29 -8.46
C VAL A 260 15.45 -8.97 -9.67
N PRO A 261 14.79 -9.90 -10.37
CA PRO A 261 15.36 -10.55 -11.55
C PRO A 261 15.82 -9.57 -12.64
N GLN A 262 16.86 -9.96 -13.40
CA GLN A 262 17.45 -9.13 -14.48
C GLN A 262 16.40 -8.66 -15.51
N ALA A 263 15.43 -9.51 -15.84
CA ALA A 263 14.37 -9.20 -16.80
C ALA A 263 13.54 -7.95 -16.44
N TYR A 264 13.51 -7.53 -15.17
CA TYR A 264 12.85 -6.28 -14.76
C TYR A 264 13.73 -5.06 -15.01
N PHE A 265 15.05 -5.16 -14.81
CA PHE A 265 16.00 -4.11 -15.18
C PHE A 265 16.01 -3.87 -16.70
N ASP A 266 15.93 -4.94 -17.49
CA ASP A 266 15.95 -4.90 -18.96
C ASP A 266 14.78 -4.09 -19.56
N ARG A 267 13.71 -3.86 -18.80
CA ARG A 267 12.56 -3.02 -19.22
C ARG A 267 12.85 -1.52 -19.15
N TYR A 268 13.95 -1.13 -18.51
CA TYR A 268 14.32 0.26 -18.25
C TYR A 268 15.73 0.55 -18.73
N PRO A 269 15.95 0.80 -20.04
CA PRO A 269 17.26 1.22 -20.53
C PRO A 269 17.77 2.48 -19.81
N LEU A 270 19.05 2.51 -19.42
CA LEU A 270 19.62 3.58 -18.59
C LEU A 270 19.56 4.97 -19.25
N ASP A 271 19.62 5.02 -20.58
CA ASP A 271 19.52 6.23 -21.39
C ASP A 271 18.08 6.76 -21.49
N GLU A 272 17.07 5.94 -21.20
CA GLU A 272 15.65 6.34 -21.11
C GLU A 272 15.22 6.78 -19.70
N ILE A 273 16.07 6.58 -18.68
CA ILE A 273 15.78 7.01 -17.31
C ILE A 273 15.68 8.54 -17.23
N VAL A 274 14.64 9.05 -16.57
CA VAL A 274 14.49 10.47 -16.28
C VAL A 274 14.87 10.70 -14.82
N LEU A 275 15.79 11.63 -14.57
CA LEU A 275 16.17 12.00 -13.21
C LEU A 275 15.14 13.00 -12.65
N PRO A 276 14.76 12.91 -11.36
CA PRO A 276 13.92 13.92 -10.73
C PRO A 276 14.53 15.32 -10.84
N SER A 277 13.68 16.32 -11.05
CA SER A 277 14.08 17.72 -10.98
C SER A 277 14.51 18.07 -9.55
N ILE A 278 15.73 18.58 -9.39
CA ILE A 278 16.26 19.06 -8.12
C ILE A 278 16.71 20.51 -8.22
N ARG A 279 16.65 21.23 -7.10
CA ARG A 279 17.13 22.60 -6.96
C ARG A 279 18.20 22.65 -5.87
N GLU A 280 19.36 23.23 -6.15
CA GLU A 280 20.49 23.21 -5.18
C GLU A 280 20.16 23.97 -3.89
N ASP A 281 19.41 25.07 -4.01
CA ASP A 281 18.97 25.92 -2.91
C ASP A 281 17.58 25.57 -2.36
N ASP A 282 17.07 24.37 -2.66
CA ASP A 282 15.75 23.87 -2.22
C ASP A 282 15.57 23.86 -0.68
N LEU A 283 16.68 23.83 0.06
CA LEU A 283 16.65 23.85 1.52
C LEU A 283 16.75 25.27 2.09
N ASN A 284 17.02 26.32 1.32
CA ASN A 284 17.32 27.64 1.89
C ASN A 284 16.19 28.20 2.77
N ASP A 285 14.94 28.00 2.36
CA ASP A 285 13.72 28.46 3.05
C ASP A 285 13.10 27.41 3.99
N VAL A 286 13.74 26.25 4.13
CA VAL A 286 13.35 25.17 5.06
C VAL A 286 13.90 25.48 6.46
N PRO A 287 13.09 25.44 7.53
CA PRO A 287 13.54 25.57 8.91
C PRO A 287 14.58 24.52 9.34
N ALA A 288 15.26 24.77 10.46
CA ALA A 288 16.32 23.89 10.93
C ALA A 288 15.86 22.47 11.24
N ALA A 289 14.65 22.29 11.79
CA ALA A 289 14.06 20.97 12.04
C ALA A 289 13.80 20.21 10.74
N GLY A 290 13.22 20.86 9.72
CA GLY A 290 13.02 20.28 8.39
C GLY A 290 14.34 19.89 7.73
N LYS A 291 15.34 20.79 7.73
CA LYS A 291 16.70 20.51 7.24
C LYS A 291 17.33 19.29 7.89
N LYS A 292 17.14 19.11 9.21
CA LYS A 292 17.66 17.95 9.93
C LYS A 292 17.05 16.64 9.45
N LEU A 293 15.76 16.62 9.10
CA LEU A 293 15.13 15.45 8.49
C LEU A 293 15.65 15.19 7.07
N ALA A 294 15.66 16.23 6.22
CA ALA A 294 16.15 16.12 4.84
C ALA A 294 17.62 15.66 4.76
N LEU A 295 18.48 16.16 5.64
CA LEU A 295 19.91 15.84 5.59
C LEU A 295 20.29 14.56 6.33
N ALA A 296 19.33 13.82 6.89
CA ALA A 296 19.59 12.57 7.62
C ALA A 296 20.27 11.50 6.74
N THR A 297 19.98 11.49 5.44
CA THR A 297 20.55 10.57 4.44
C THR A 297 21.40 11.27 3.37
N ALA A 298 21.78 12.54 3.60
CA ALA A 298 22.54 13.33 2.61
C ALA A 298 23.85 12.65 2.17
N ARG A 299 24.51 11.90 3.05
CA ARG A 299 25.72 11.16 2.70
C ARG A 299 25.49 10.07 1.65
N GLU A 300 24.32 9.42 1.68
CA GLU A 300 23.96 8.43 0.68
C GLU A 300 23.63 9.11 -0.65
N PHE A 301 22.91 10.25 -0.60
CA PHE A 301 22.70 11.11 -1.75
C PHE A 301 24.00 11.50 -2.44
N GLU A 302 24.92 12.08 -1.67
CA GLU A 302 26.25 12.49 -2.13
C GLU A 302 27.05 11.31 -2.69
N LYS A 303 27.01 10.15 -2.03
CA LYS A 303 27.72 8.94 -2.47
C LYS A 303 27.23 8.44 -3.82
N ILE A 304 25.91 8.35 -4.02
CA ILE A 304 25.30 7.89 -5.28
C ILE A 304 25.61 8.89 -6.39
N ALA A 305 25.45 10.18 -6.12
CA ALA A 305 25.72 11.25 -7.08
C ALA A 305 27.21 11.29 -7.50
N ALA A 306 28.14 11.25 -6.53
CA ALA A 306 29.58 11.27 -6.78
C ALA A 306 30.07 10.05 -7.56
N ALA A 307 29.40 8.90 -7.42
CA ALA A 307 29.68 7.69 -8.18
C ALA A 307 29.07 7.69 -9.59
N GLY A 308 28.28 8.71 -9.95
CA GLY A 308 27.56 8.77 -11.23
C GLY A 308 26.45 7.74 -11.36
N LYS A 309 25.94 7.21 -10.23
CA LYS A 309 25.09 6.02 -10.14
C LYS A 309 23.60 6.31 -9.97
N TRP A 310 23.19 7.57 -10.13
CA TRP A 310 21.81 8.00 -9.87
C TRP A 310 20.81 7.35 -10.84
N ARG A 311 21.16 7.24 -12.12
CA ARG A 311 20.30 6.60 -13.13
C ARG A 311 20.11 5.11 -12.82
N GLU A 312 21.16 4.41 -12.41
CA GLU A 312 21.13 3.01 -12.01
C GLU A 312 20.28 2.78 -10.76
N ALA A 313 20.38 3.67 -9.77
CA ALA A 313 19.54 3.61 -8.58
C ALA A 313 18.05 3.81 -8.92
N ILE A 314 17.72 4.76 -9.80
CA ILE A 314 16.33 4.95 -10.28
C ILE A 314 15.85 3.77 -11.11
N GLN A 315 16.69 3.24 -12.00
CA GLN A 315 16.39 2.03 -12.79
C GLN A 315 16.04 0.86 -11.85
N ALA A 316 16.82 0.65 -10.79
CA ALA A 316 16.57 -0.39 -9.81
C ALA A 316 15.26 -0.22 -9.05
N TYR A 317 14.92 1.01 -8.67
CA TYR A 317 13.64 1.31 -8.03
C TYR A 317 12.45 1.04 -8.98
N LEU A 318 12.53 1.48 -10.25
CA LEU A 318 11.51 1.22 -11.28
C LEU A 318 11.35 -0.27 -11.61
N ALA A 319 12.46 -1.01 -11.69
CA ALA A 319 12.46 -2.45 -11.84
C ALA A 319 11.75 -3.13 -10.65
N SER A 320 12.00 -2.65 -9.43
CA SER A 320 11.35 -3.16 -8.21
C SER A 320 9.85 -2.84 -8.16
N ILE A 321 9.44 -1.65 -8.63
CA ILE A 321 8.02 -1.30 -8.79
C ILE A 321 7.33 -2.26 -9.76
N THR A 322 7.97 -2.58 -10.88
CA THR A 322 7.40 -3.48 -11.89
C THR A 322 7.27 -4.91 -11.38
N PHE A 323 8.27 -5.38 -10.65
CA PHE A 323 8.19 -6.68 -9.97
C PHE A 323 7.02 -6.69 -8.96
N ALA A 324 6.89 -5.67 -8.12
CA ALA A 324 5.77 -5.56 -7.19
C ALA A 324 4.40 -5.52 -7.91
N ASP A 325 4.29 -4.84 -9.05
CA ASP A 325 3.08 -4.85 -9.87
C ASP A 325 2.73 -6.25 -10.38
N GLU A 326 3.70 -7.04 -10.81
CA GLU A 326 3.46 -8.44 -11.24
C GLU A 326 3.00 -9.32 -10.08
N GLN A 327 3.57 -9.12 -8.88
CA GLN A 327 3.13 -9.79 -7.66
C GLN A 327 1.67 -9.44 -7.32
N VAL A 328 1.28 -8.16 -7.40
CA VAL A 328 -0.11 -7.72 -7.26
C VAL A 328 -0.99 -8.35 -8.35
N GLY A 329 -0.52 -8.38 -9.59
CA GLY A 329 -1.20 -9.01 -10.72
C GLY A 329 -1.56 -10.46 -10.48
N ALA A 330 -0.62 -11.25 -9.94
CA ALA A 330 -0.84 -12.66 -9.61
C ALA A 330 -1.97 -12.84 -8.57
N ILE A 331 -1.98 -12.04 -7.50
CA ILE A 331 -3.04 -12.06 -6.48
C ILE A 331 -4.39 -11.71 -7.12
N LEU A 332 -4.45 -10.63 -7.91
CA LEU A 332 -5.69 -10.18 -8.57
C LEU A 332 -6.21 -11.22 -9.56
N ASN A 333 -5.33 -11.90 -10.29
CA ASN A 333 -5.71 -12.96 -11.22
C ASN A 333 -6.28 -14.18 -10.47
N ALA A 334 -5.70 -14.56 -9.34
CA ALA A 334 -6.25 -15.63 -8.50
C ALA A 334 -7.62 -15.26 -7.92
N LEU A 335 -7.80 -14.01 -7.46
CA LEU A 335 -9.10 -13.52 -7.01
C LEU A 335 -10.14 -13.59 -8.15
N GLU A 336 -9.82 -13.10 -9.34
CA GLU A 336 -10.74 -13.11 -10.49
C GLU A 336 -11.11 -14.53 -10.92
N ALA A 337 -10.17 -15.48 -10.83
CA ALA A 337 -10.43 -16.89 -11.12
C ALA A 337 -11.23 -17.61 -10.01
N SER A 338 -11.31 -17.03 -8.81
CA SER A 338 -12.00 -17.62 -7.66
C SER A 338 -13.52 -17.40 -7.69
N SER A 339 -14.25 -18.13 -6.85
CA SER A 339 -15.67 -17.89 -6.59
C SER A 339 -15.93 -16.57 -5.82
N TYR A 340 -14.90 -15.90 -5.31
CA TYR A 340 -15.02 -14.72 -4.46
C TYR A 340 -14.97 -13.38 -5.22
N ARG A 341 -14.70 -13.39 -6.53
CA ARG A 341 -14.48 -12.16 -7.34
C ARG A 341 -15.60 -11.12 -7.22
N GLU A 342 -16.85 -11.58 -7.08
CA GLU A 342 -18.03 -10.71 -7.01
C GLU A 342 -18.43 -10.31 -5.58
N ASN A 343 -17.75 -10.82 -4.53
CA ASN A 343 -18.06 -10.50 -3.13
C ASN A 343 -16.83 -10.12 -2.28
N THR A 344 -15.73 -9.71 -2.93
CA THR A 344 -14.50 -9.28 -2.25
C THR A 344 -14.25 -7.79 -2.44
N ILE A 345 -14.10 -7.08 -1.32
CA ILE A 345 -13.50 -5.75 -1.26
C ILE A 345 -11.99 -5.90 -1.45
N VAL A 346 -11.42 -5.15 -2.39
CA VAL A 346 -9.97 -5.08 -2.59
C VAL A 346 -9.49 -3.69 -2.18
N VAL A 347 -8.52 -3.64 -1.27
CA VAL A 347 -7.84 -2.41 -0.86
C VAL A 347 -6.36 -2.57 -1.20
N LEU A 348 -5.83 -1.71 -2.06
CA LEU A 348 -4.39 -1.61 -2.32
C LEU A 348 -3.86 -0.29 -1.74
N TRP A 349 -2.75 -0.36 -1.02
CA TRP A 349 -2.11 0.80 -0.42
C TRP A 349 -0.59 0.65 -0.35
N SER A 350 0.12 1.76 -0.13
CA SER A 350 1.53 1.76 0.27
C SER A 350 1.72 2.39 1.65
N ASP A 351 2.70 1.95 2.42
CA ASP A 351 2.91 2.45 3.77
C ASP A 351 3.55 3.83 3.82
N HIS A 352 4.27 4.27 2.79
CA HIS A 352 4.71 5.65 2.57
C HIS A 352 5.41 5.79 1.20
N GLY A 353 5.67 7.03 0.80
CA GLY A 353 6.46 7.34 -0.39
C GLY A 353 7.97 7.17 -0.18
N TRP A 354 8.74 7.74 -1.11
CA TRP A 354 10.19 7.57 -1.18
C TRP A 354 10.86 8.71 -1.96
N HIS A 355 11.95 9.24 -1.42
CA HIS A 355 12.81 10.21 -2.08
C HIS A 355 13.88 9.52 -2.92
N LEU A 356 14.11 10.10 -4.10
CA LEU A 356 15.14 9.68 -5.06
C LEU A 356 16.03 10.87 -5.43
N GLY A 357 16.30 11.77 -4.47
CA GLY A 357 17.20 12.92 -4.59
C GLY A 357 16.57 14.30 -4.28
N SER A 358 15.25 14.42 -4.28
CA SER A 358 14.56 15.66 -3.87
C SER A 358 14.94 16.05 -2.44
N LYS A 359 15.06 17.37 -2.16
CA LYS A 359 15.54 17.90 -0.87
C LYS A 359 16.92 17.36 -0.43
N GLN A 360 17.78 16.95 -1.38
CA GLN A 360 19.08 16.32 -1.14
C GLN A 360 18.98 15.03 -0.30
N HIS A 361 17.86 14.31 -0.47
CA HIS A 361 17.47 13.18 0.35
C HIS A 361 17.27 11.92 -0.50
N TRP A 362 17.63 10.76 0.05
CA TRP A 362 17.11 9.46 -0.38
C TRP A 362 16.36 8.83 0.79
N HIS A 363 15.56 7.81 0.51
CA HIS A 363 14.75 7.11 1.51
C HIS A 363 13.48 7.88 1.89
N LYS A 364 13.05 7.69 3.12
CA LYS A 364 11.79 8.14 3.70
C LYS A 364 12.11 9.01 4.90
N GLN A 365 11.17 9.20 5.82
CA GLN A 365 11.38 9.96 7.06
C GLN A 365 11.38 11.50 6.88
N THR A 366 10.54 12.00 5.98
CA THR A 366 10.28 13.43 5.81
C THR A 366 8.77 13.71 5.73
N LEU A 367 8.36 14.98 5.71
CA LEU A 367 6.94 15.38 5.73
C LEU A 367 6.45 16.01 4.42
N TRP A 368 7.29 16.03 3.38
CA TRP A 368 6.95 16.54 2.06
C TRP A 368 6.13 15.55 1.23
N GLU A 369 5.60 15.99 0.10
CA GLU A 369 4.73 15.15 -0.74
C GLU A 369 5.41 13.85 -1.17
N GLU A 370 6.67 13.91 -1.57
CA GLU A 370 7.45 12.75 -2.06
C GLU A 370 7.46 11.57 -1.10
N CYS A 371 7.42 11.82 0.21
CA CYS A 371 7.40 10.78 1.22
C CYS A 371 5.99 10.46 1.75
N THR A 372 5.03 11.37 1.58
CA THR A 372 3.69 11.21 2.18
C THR A 372 2.65 10.71 1.19
N ARG A 373 2.69 11.12 -0.08
CA ARG A 373 1.71 10.70 -1.10
C ARG A 373 1.98 9.27 -1.54
N ILE A 374 0.93 8.45 -1.56
CA ILE A 374 1.02 7.01 -1.81
C ILE A 374 -0.02 6.56 -2.82
N PRO A 375 0.22 5.44 -3.53
CA PRO A 375 -0.84 4.73 -4.23
C PRO A 375 -1.88 4.20 -3.25
N PHE A 376 -3.15 4.48 -3.53
CA PHE A 376 -4.29 3.96 -2.78
C PHE A 376 -5.49 3.73 -3.70
N ILE A 377 -5.95 2.48 -3.79
CA ILE A 377 -7.07 2.07 -4.65
C ILE A 377 -8.02 1.20 -3.82
N VAL A 378 -9.32 1.46 -3.96
CA VAL A 378 -10.35 0.63 -3.33
C VAL A 378 -11.36 0.19 -4.38
N ARG A 379 -11.62 -1.11 -4.43
CA ARG A 379 -12.69 -1.71 -5.24
C ARG A 379 -13.64 -2.45 -4.33
N THR A 380 -14.91 -2.04 -4.34
CA THR A 380 -15.97 -2.72 -3.60
C THR A 380 -17.10 -3.10 -4.57
N PRO A 381 -17.34 -4.41 -4.81
CA PRO A 381 -18.36 -4.84 -5.76
C PRO A 381 -19.74 -4.27 -5.40
N GLY A 382 -20.40 -3.66 -6.38
CA GLY A 382 -21.71 -3.03 -6.21
C GLY A 382 -21.72 -1.67 -5.50
N ILE A 383 -20.56 -1.15 -5.08
CA ILE A 383 -20.45 0.14 -4.39
C ILE A 383 -19.56 1.11 -5.16
N THR A 384 -18.32 0.71 -5.50
CA THR A 384 -17.39 1.59 -6.20
C THR A 384 -17.76 1.72 -7.68
N PRO A 385 -17.91 2.94 -8.22
CA PRO A 385 -17.95 3.12 -9.66
C PRO A 385 -16.59 2.74 -10.27
N ALA A 386 -16.62 2.16 -11.47
CA ALA A 386 -15.41 1.78 -12.18
C ALA A 386 -14.78 3.01 -12.86
N ASP A 387 -13.45 3.00 -12.99
CA ASP A 387 -12.63 4.01 -13.66
C ASP A 387 -12.81 5.45 -13.12
N GLU A 388 -13.09 5.57 -11.83
CA GLU A 388 -13.26 6.86 -11.18
C GLU A 388 -12.07 7.25 -10.31
N ARG A 389 -11.84 8.57 -10.21
CA ARG A 389 -10.73 9.14 -9.44
C ARG A 389 -11.26 10.01 -8.32
N CYS A 390 -10.77 9.77 -7.10
CA CYS A 390 -11.09 10.59 -5.94
C CYS A 390 -9.95 11.59 -5.65
N PRO A 391 -10.17 12.90 -5.80
CA PRO A 391 -9.16 13.92 -5.53
C PRO A 391 -9.08 14.35 -4.06
N GLN A 392 -9.97 13.83 -3.21
CA GLN A 392 -10.07 14.25 -1.81
C GLN A 392 -8.84 13.81 -1.01
N PRO A 393 -8.34 14.66 -0.08
CA PRO A 393 -7.22 14.31 0.79
C PRO A 393 -7.65 13.26 1.83
N VAL A 394 -7.10 12.06 1.74
CA VAL A 394 -7.38 10.95 2.69
C VAL A 394 -6.09 10.39 3.27
N ASP A 395 -6.15 9.80 4.46
CA ASP A 395 -5.02 9.10 5.05
C ASP A 395 -5.38 7.69 5.56
N MET A 396 -4.36 6.91 5.92
CA MET A 396 -4.52 5.48 6.14
C MET A 396 -5.26 5.11 7.43
N VAL A 397 -5.46 6.04 8.38
CA VAL A 397 -6.34 5.76 9.53
C VAL A 397 -7.82 5.68 9.13
N ASN A 398 -8.18 6.18 7.94
CA ASN A 398 -9.55 6.13 7.42
C ASN A 398 -9.95 4.71 6.94
N VAL A 399 -9.00 3.81 6.70
CA VAL A 399 -9.29 2.48 6.13
C VAL A 399 -10.04 1.58 7.12
N PHE A 400 -9.63 1.55 8.39
CA PHE A 400 -10.28 0.71 9.40
C PHE A 400 -11.79 1.02 9.57
N PRO A 401 -12.22 2.26 9.87
CA PRO A 401 -13.65 2.55 9.99
C PRO A 401 -14.42 2.32 8.68
N THR A 402 -13.76 2.48 7.52
CA THR A 402 -14.37 2.18 6.22
C THR A 402 -14.71 0.70 6.09
N LEU A 403 -13.77 -0.19 6.39
CA LEU A 403 -14.00 -1.63 6.26
C LEU A 403 -15.00 -2.14 7.30
N VAL A 404 -15.03 -1.56 8.50
CA VAL A 404 -16.08 -1.83 9.49
C VAL A 404 -17.47 -1.48 8.95
N GLU A 405 -17.65 -0.29 8.36
CA GLU A 405 -18.93 0.12 7.76
C GLU A 405 -19.32 -0.79 6.58
N LEU A 406 -18.40 -1.00 5.62
CA LEU A 406 -18.69 -1.74 4.40
C LEU A 406 -19.04 -3.20 4.67
N CYS A 407 -18.44 -3.82 5.69
CA CYS A 407 -18.72 -5.19 6.08
C CYS A 407 -19.89 -5.31 7.07
N GLY A 408 -20.53 -4.20 7.46
CA GLY A 408 -21.66 -4.20 8.39
C GLY A 408 -21.31 -4.69 9.79
N LEU A 409 -20.05 -4.50 10.21
CA LEU A 409 -19.60 -4.84 11.55
C LEU A 409 -20.06 -3.77 12.57
N PRO A 410 -20.11 -4.10 13.87
CA PRO A 410 -20.38 -3.10 14.90
C PRO A 410 -19.41 -1.92 14.80
N GLU A 411 -19.87 -0.72 15.11
CA GLU A 411 -18.99 0.45 15.08
C GLU A 411 -17.90 0.34 16.15
N LYS A 412 -16.64 0.60 15.77
CA LYS A 412 -15.52 0.75 16.70
C LYS A 412 -15.30 2.25 16.97
N ALA A 413 -15.78 2.71 18.13
CA ALA A 413 -15.89 4.14 18.44
C ALA A 413 -14.56 4.85 18.77
N ASP A 414 -13.47 4.10 19.01
CA ASP A 414 -12.16 4.62 19.42
C ASP A 414 -11.16 4.75 18.25
N LEU A 415 -11.64 4.93 17.03
CA LEU A 415 -10.80 5.13 15.84
C LEU A 415 -10.59 6.62 15.55
N ASP A 416 -9.38 6.99 15.11
CA ASP A 416 -9.02 8.39 14.79
C ASP A 416 -9.45 8.79 13.37
N GLY A 417 -9.82 7.83 12.54
CA GLY A 417 -10.20 8.04 11.15
C GLY A 417 -11.70 8.17 10.92
N HIS A 418 -12.06 8.56 9.70
CA HIS A 418 -13.46 8.62 9.24
C HIS A 418 -13.67 7.64 8.09
N SER A 419 -14.87 7.04 8.00
CA SER A 419 -15.19 6.14 6.90
C SER A 419 -15.17 6.86 5.55
N LEU A 420 -14.48 6.26 4.58
CA LEU A 420 -14.39 6.69 3.19
C LEU A 420 -15.59 6.23 2.35
N ALA A 421 -16.54 5.50 2.93
CA ALA A 421 -17.67 4.95 2.18
C ALA A 421 -18.47 6.00 1.37
N PRO A 422 -18.65 7.27 1.82
CA PRO A 422 -19.21 8.31 0.95
C PRO A 422 -18.39 8.55 -0.32
N LEU A 423 -17.05 8.62 -0.20
CA LEU A 423 -16.13 8.82 -1.33
C LEU A 423 -16.04 7.59 -2.24
N LEU A 424 -16.26 6.40 -1.71
CA LEU A 424 -16.32 5.18 -2.51
C LEU A 424 -17.59 5.10 -3.36
N ARG A 425 -18.69 5.69 -2.90
CA ARG A 425 -19.96 5.76 -3.65
C ARG A 425 -19.97 6.93 -4.63
N GLU A 426 -19.45 8.08 -4.20
CA GLU A 426 -19.38 9.32 -4.97
C GLU A 426 -17.99 9.96 -4.79
N PRO A 427 -17.02 9.69 -5.68
CA PRO A 427 -15.62 10.13 -5.56
C PRO A 427 -15.41 11.65 -5.51
N THR A 428 -16.41 12.43 -5.87
CA THR A 428 -16.40 13.89 -5.82
C THR A 428 -17.17 14.47 -4.63
N ALA A 429 -17.74 13.63 -3.76
CA ALA A 429 -18.48 14.07 -2.59
C ALA A 429 -17.61 14.96 -1.68
N ALA A 430 -18.29 15.84 -0.93
CA ALA A 430 -17.64 16.74 -0.01
C ALA A 430 -16.89 15.95 1.09
N TRP A 431 -15.64 16.34 1.33
CA TRP A 431 -14.79 15.73 2.34
C TRP A 431 -14.18 16.84 3.23
N PRO A 432 -14.62 16.97 4.49
CA PRO A 432 -14.22 18.09 5.35
C PRO A 432 -12.88 17.86 6.07
N TYR A 433 -12.26 16.69 5.88
CA TYR A 433 -11.05 16.29 6.59
C TYR A 433 -9.81 16.43 5.70
N PRO A 434 -8.67 16.90 6.22
CA PRO A 434 -7.40 16.78 5.54
C PRO A 434 -6.80 15.40 5.76
N ALA A 435 -5.77 15.08 4.98
CA ALA A 435 -4.86 13.98 5.28
C ALA A 435 -3.76 14.47 6.23
N ILE A 436 -3.38 13.65 7.20
CA ILE A 436 -2.37 13.99 8.21
C ILE A 436 -1.28 12.92 8.24
N SER A 437 -0.02 13.34 8.13
CA SER A 437 1.16 12.47 8.19
C SER A 437 2.08 12.88 9.33
N GLU A 438 2.62 11.92 10.07
CA GLU A 438 3.46 12.18 11.24
C GLU A 438 4.86 11.56 11.13
N ILE A 439 5.83 12.16 11.82
CA ILE A 439 7.15 11.56 12.02
C ILE A 439 7.75 12.01 13.34
N LYS A 440 8.16 11.03 14.17
CA LYS A 440 8.65 11.30 15.53
C LYS A 440 7.61 12.12 16.32
N THR A 441 7.84 12.32 17.60
CA THR A 441 6.91 13.12 18.41
C THR A 441 6.97 14.58 17.97
N GLY A 442 5.80 15.17 17.71
CA GLY A 442 5.64 16.60 17.48
C GLY A 442 5.90 17.11 16.05
N ASN A 443 6.21 16.26 15.06
CA ASN A 443 6.35 16.71 13.66
C ASN A 443 5.22 16.12 12.80
N MET A 444 4.47 17.00 12.13
CA MET A 444 3.27 16.62 11.37
C MET A 444 3.11 17.46 10.11
N ALA A 445 2.57 16.83 9.07
CA ALA A 445 2.04 17.49 7.88
C ALA A 445 0.52 17.38 7.83
N VAL A 446 -0.14 18.46 7.40
CA VAL A 446 -1.56 18.53 7.11
C VAL A 446 -1.71 18.85 5.63
N ARG A 447 -2.39 17.99 4.90
CA ARG A 447 -2.58 18.10 3.46
C ARG A 447 -4.08 18.23 3.14
N SER A 448 -4.47 19.37 2.58
CA SER A 448 -5.81 19.58 2.00
C SER A 448 -5.81 19.26 0.50
N SER A 449 -6.76 19.75 -0.30
CA SER A 449 -6.75 19.52 -1.76
C SER A 449 -5.52 20.13 -2.44
N ASP A 450 -5.27 21.42 -2.19
CA ASP A 450 -4.23 22.19 -2.89
C ASP A 450 -3.03 22.59 -2.01
N TRP A 451 -3.15 22.46 -0.68
CA TRP A 451 -2.18 23.00 0.25
C TRP A 451 -1.56 21.93 1.14
N ARG A 452 -0.29 22.12 1.47
CA ARG A 452 0.41 21.40 2.52
C ARG A 452 0.89 22.39 3.57
N TYR A 453 0.64 22.06 4.82
CA TYR A 453 1.19 22.72 5.99
C TYR A 453 2.03 21.72 6.77
N ILE A 454 3.19 22.13 7.27
CA ILE A 454 4.07 21.31 8.11
C ILE A 454 4.35 22.07 9.40
N ARG A 455 4.22 21.39 10.55
CA ARG A 455 4.67 21.89 11.86
C ARG A 455 5.68 20.91 12.44
N TYR A 456 6.82 21.43 12.88
CA TYR A 456 7.84 20.65 13.57
C TYR A 456 7.71 20.74 15.09
N HIS A 457 8.38 19.82 15.79
CA HIS A 457 8.40 19.72 17.25
C HIS A 457 8.93 20.98 17.94
N ASP A 458 9.72 21.80 17.25
CA ASP A 458 10.26 23.07 17.76
C ASP A 458 9.33 24.27 17.48
N GLY A 459 8.16 24.03 16.90
CA GLY A 459 7.17 25.05 16.55
C GLY A 459 7.46 25.77 15.23
N THR A 460 8.53 25.44 14.51
CA THR A 460 8.77 25.98 13.17
C THR A 460 7.84 25.33 12.14
N GLU A 461 7.56 26.06 11.06
CA GLU A 461 6.47 25.75 10.15
C GLU A 461 6.87 25.94 8.69
N GLU A 462 6.21 25.20 7.80
CA GLU A 462 6.28 25.35 6.35
C GLU A 462 4.87 25.35 5.75
N PHE A 463 4.69 26.05 4.63
CA PHE A 463 3.42 26.07 3.91
C PHE A 463 3.63 26.12 2.39
N TYR A 464 2.97 25.24 1.65
CA TYR A 464 3.17 25.07 0.21
C TYR A 464 1.83 25.02 -0.55
N ASN A 465 1.81 25.64 -1.73
CA ASN A 465 0.73 25.49 -2.70
C ASN A 465 1.10 24.41 -3.73
N ARG A 466 0.60 23.18 -3.54
CA ARG A 466 0.93 22.02 -4.39
C ARG A 466 0.39 22.13 -5.81
N LYS A 467 -0.63 22.97 -6.04
CA LYS A 467 -1.21 23.17 -7.38
C LYS A 467 -0.30 23.99 -8.28
N THR A 468 0.39 24.99 -7.73
CA THR A 468 1.29 25.87 -8.50
C THR A 468 2.77 25.58 -8.25
N ASP A 469 3.10 24.87 -7.17
CA ASP A 469 4.45 24.47 -6.76
C ASP A 469 4.45 22.96 -6.42
N PRO A 470 4.39 22.07 -7.42
CA PRO A 470 4.34 20.62 -7.21
C PRO A 470 5.66 20.02 -6.69
N HIS A 471 6.70 20.82 -6.52
CA HIS A 471 7.99 20.37 -5.95
C HIS A 471 8.24 20.91 -4.54
N GLU A 472 7.33 21.73 -3.99
CA GLU A 472 7.47 22.34 -2.64
C GLU A 472 8.77 23.14 -2.49
N TRP A 473 9.08 23.92 -3.52
CA TRP A 473 10.28 24.73 -3.65
C TRP A 473 10.17 26.12 -3.04
N THR A 474 8.95 26.58 -2.74
CA THR A 474 8.72 27.92 -2.17
C THR A 474 7.88 27.82 -0.91
N ASN A 475 8.52 27.99 0.24
CA ASN A 475 7.85 28.06 1.53
C ASN A 475 7.12 29.41 1.69
N LEU A 476 5.79 29.34 1.77
CA LEU A 476 4.88 30.48 1.83
C LEU A 476 4.45 30.85 3.26
N ILE A 477 5.03 30.21 4.29
CA ILE A 477 4.58 30.36 5.69
C ILE A 477 4.58 31.82 6.19
N GLY A 478 5.51 32.64 5.72
CA GLY A 478 5.64 34.05 6.10
C GLY A 478 4.79 35.03 5.26
N ASP A 479 4.03 34.55 4.28
CA ASP A 479 3.28 35.41 3.37
C ASP A 479 1.87 35.71 3.93
N PRO A 480 1.57 36.99 4.25
CA PRO A 480 0.30 37.35 4.89
C PRO A 480 -0.94 37.07 4.02
N ARG A 481 -0.77 36.87 2.70
CA ARG A 481 -1.88 36.53 1.79
C ARG A 481 -2.51 35.17 2.12
N TYR A 482 -1.77 34.28 2.77
CA TYR A 482 -2.22 32.92 3.07
C TYR A 482 -2.51 32.70 4.56
N ALA A 483 -2.51 33.76 5.38
CA ALA A 483 -2.68 33.64 6.84
C ALA A 483 -3.96 32.88 7.25
N GLU A 484 -5.08 33.14 6.55
CA GLU A 484 -6.35 32.46 6.87
C GLU A 484 -6.28 30.95 6.63
N ILE A 485 -5.72 30.52 5.50
CA ILE A 485 -5.64 29.09 5.18
C ILE A 485 -4.58 28.38 6.02
N ILE A 486 -3.48 29.05 6.37
CA ILE A 486 -2.50 28.54 7.33
C ILE A 486 -3.20 28.26 8.67
N GLU A 487 -4.03 29.18 9.17
CA GLU A 487 -4.78 28.95 10.41
C GLU A 487 -5.82 27.84 10.32
N GLN A 488 -6.43 27.65 9.15
CA GLN A 488 -7.30 26.49 8.93
C GLN A 488 -6.53 25.17 9.06
N HIS A 489 -5.28 25.11 8.60
CA HIS A 489 -4.44 23.91 8.71
C HIS A 489 -3.89 23.70 10.12
N ARG A 490 -3.51 24.77 10.83
CA ARG A 490 -3.02 24.70 12.23
C ARG A 490 -3.99 24.00 13.17
N LYS A 491 -5.31 24.17 12.96
CA LYS A 491 -6.37 23.53 13.76
C LYS A 491 -6.35 22.01 13.74
N TRP A 492 -5.70 21.40 12.76
CA TRP A 492 -5.59 19.95 12.63
C TRP A 492 -4.38 19.37 13.36
N ILE A 493 -3.49 20.20 13.91
CA ILE A 493 -2.41 19.71 14.75
C ILE A 493 -2.91 19.66 16.20
N PRO A 494 -2.80 18.51 16.89
CA PRO A 494 -3.20 18.42 18.28
C PRO A 494 -2.34 19.31 19.19
N ASP A 495 -2.92 19.70 20.32
CA ASP A 495 -2.24 20.44 21.38
C ASP A 495 -1.26 19.56 22.16
N THR A 496 -1.56 18.26 22.25
CA THR A 496 -0.78 17.27 23.00
C THR A 496 -0.52 16.03 22.16
N PHE A 497 0.65 15.43 22.36
CA PHE A 497 1.09 14.20 21.71
C PHE A 497 1.26 13.12 22.76
N ALA A 498 0.87 11.89 22.46
CA ALA A 498 1.20 10.75 23.31
C ALA A 498 2.71 10.62 23.47
N GLU A 499 3.15 10.34 24.68
CA GLU A 499 4.56 10.08 24.97
C GLU A 499 5.06 8.86 24.18
N PRO A 500 6.31 8.86 23.68
CA PRO A 500 6.88 7.71 23.01
C PRO A 500 6.81 6.45 23.88
N VAL A 501 6.26 5.36 23.32
CA VAL A 501 6.28 4.07 24.00
C VAL A 501 7.70 3.48 24.05
N PRO A 502 8.00 2.58 25.01
CA PRO A 502 9.31 1.95 25.07
C PRO A 502 9.68 1.18 23.79
N GLY A 503 10.97 1.22 23.44
CA GLY A 503 11.49 0.46 22.30
C GLY A 503 11.68 -1.03 22.60
N LYS A 504 11.94 -1.84 21.56
CA LYS A 504 12.11 -3.30 21.64
C LYS A 504 13.17 -3.72 22.66
N ASN A 505 14.25 -2.95 22.78
CA ASN A 505 15.33 -3.21 23.73
C ASN A 505 14.88 -3.17 25.20
N SER A 506 13.74 -2.56 25.51
CA SER A 506 13.14 -2.55 26.85
C SER A 506 12.47 -3.88 27.23
N PHE A 507 12.36 -4.82 26.29
CA PHE A 507 11.64 -6.08 26.48
C PHE A 507 12.53 -7.29 26.22
N LEU A 508 12.25 -8.39 26.91
CA LEU A 508 12.63 -9.74 26.49
C LEU A 508 11.44 -10.32 25.73
N PHE A 509 11.65 -10.74 24.48
CA PHE A 509 10.60 -11.33 23.65
C PHE A 509 10.83 -12.83 23.50
N ASP A 510 9.83 -13.62 23.93
CA ASP A 510 9.76 -15.05 23.63
C ASP A 510 8.81 -15.25 22.45
N PRO A 511 9.28 -15.72 21.30
CA PRO A 511 8.46 -15.95 20.10
C PRO A 511 7.57 -17.17 20.12
N TYR A 512 7.99 -18.22 20.82
CA TYR A 512 7.31 -19.50 20.82
C TYR A 512 6.11 -19.38 21.76
N ALA A 513 6.32 -18.72 22.90
CA ALA A 513 5.24 -18.28 23.75
C ALA A 513 4.47 -17.08 23.17
N TYR A 514 5.09 -16.30 22.28
CA TYR A 514 4.63 -14.99 21.82
C TYR A 514 4.31 -14.07 23.02
N SER A 515 5.31 -13.83 23.85
CA SER A 515 5.18 -13.07 25.09
C SER A 515 6.32 -12.08 25.27
N PHE A 516 6.03 -11.00 25.99
CA PHE A 516 6.98 -9.92 26.25
C PHE A 516 7.14 -9.72 27.74
N LEU A 517 8.37 -9.62 28.22
CA LEU A 517 8.68 -9.24 29.60
C LEU A 517 9.42 -7.91 29.59
N HIS A 518 8.81 -6.86 30.14
CA HIS A 518 9.47 -5.58 30.28
C HIS A 518 10.64 -5.71 31.27
N LYS A 519 11.86 -5.37 30.82
CA LYS A 519 13.11 -5.62 31.56
C LYS A 519 13.16 -4.88 32.89
N GLU A 520 12.63 -3.67 32.96
CA GLU A 520 12.65 -2.84 34.17
C GLU A 520 11.45 -3.09 35.09
N THR A 521 10.23 -2.81 34.61
CA THR A 521 8.98 -2.94 35.38
C THR A 521 8.59 -4.38 35.71
N LYS A 522 9.17 -5.37 35.02
CA LYS A 522 8.83 -6.80 35.12
C LYS A 522 7.37 -7.13 34.76
N VAL A 523 6.68 -6.21 34.09
CA VAL A 523 5.35 -6.46 33.53
C VAL A 523 5.46 -7.51 32.43
N PHE A 524 4.64 -8.55 32.53
CA PHE A 524 4.51 -9.60 31.53
C PHE A 524 3.29 -9.31 30.64
N ILE A 525 3.49 -9.38 29.33
CA ILE A 525 2.44 -9.24 28.31
C ILE A 525 2.31 -10.56 27.56
N ASP A 526 1.10 -11.11 27.56
CA ASP A 526 0.71 -12.25 26.73
C ASP A 526 0.26 -11.73 25.36
N GLY A 527 1.12 -11.81 24.35
CA GLY A 527 0.81 -11.29 23.01
C GLY A 527 -0.15 -12.17 22.21
N LYS A 528 -0.65 -13.28 22.78
CA LYS A 528 -1.70 -14.12 22.16
C LYS A 528 -3.11 -13.72 22.56
N LYS A 529 -3.25 -12.78 23.51
CA LYS A 529 -4.55 -12.29 23.98
C LYS A 529 -4.89 -10.95 23.38
#